data_AF-A0A5N5NEU1-F1
#
_entry.id   AF-A0A5N5NEU1-F1
#
_cell.length_a   1.000
_cell.length_b   1.000
_cell.length_c   1.000
_cell.angle_alpha   90.00
_cell.angle_beta   90.00
_cell.angle_gamma   90.00
#
_symmetry.space_group_name_H-M   'P 1'
#
loop_
_entity.id
_entity.type
_entity.pdbx_description
1 polymer ?
#
loop_
_entity_poly.entity_id
_entity_poly.type
_entity_poly.pdbx_seq_one_letter_code
_entity_poly.pdbx_strand_id
1 'polypeptide(L)'
;MGTLVGHVAPGFAFLALGLWHLFSHIKLHAQQPNSYRSSPWFPTSKSRYLELFLIMLASSLSVSMELFIGPESHQPFDSDGTIPSNHLHNFEHSSISITFFVYAVSWRVSLRSATLPLPPSLS
;
A
#
# COMPACT_ATOMS: atom_id res chain seq x y z
N MET A 1 -19.96 -11.24 0.16
CA MET A 1 -19.20 -12.00 -0.86
C MET A 1 -19.09 -11.11 -2.08
N GLY A 2 -17.89 -10.62 -2.40
CA GLY A 2 -17.68 -9.54 -3.38
C GLY A 2 -18.11 -9.90 -4.81
N THR A 3 -18.47 -8.89 -5.60
CA THR A 3 -18.79 -9.06 -7.02
C THR A 3 -17.56 -9.59 -7.79
N LEU A 4 -17.79 -10.21 -8.96
CA LEU A 4 -16.72 -10.64 -9.88
C LEU A 4 -15.73 -9.50 -10.16
N VAL A 5 -16.25 -8.28 -10.33
CA VAL A 5 -15.44 -7.06 -10.52
C VAL A 5 -14.57 -6.78 -9.29
N GLY A 6 -15.12 -6.95 -8.09
CA GLY A 6 -14.40 -6.78 -6.82
C GLY A 6 -13.24 -7.77 -6.60
N HIS A 7 -13.20 -8.91 -7.29
CA HIS A 7 -12.06 -9.83 -7.23
C HIS A 7 -11.08 -9.64 -8.39
N VAL A 8 -11.61 -9.43 -9.60
CA VAL A 8 -10.79 -9.32 -10.81
C VAL A 8 -9.96 -8.05 -10.79
N ALA A 9 -10.52 -6.91 -10.35
CA ALA A 9 -9.80 -5.65 -10.35
C ALA A 9 -8.60 -5.64 -9.37
N PRO A 10 -8.75 -6.03 -8.08
CA PRO A 10 -7.60 -6.17 -7.19
C PRO A 10 -6.61 -7.24 -7.68
N GLY A 11 -7.10 -8.36 -8.22
CA GLY A 11 -6.25 -9.42 -8.77
C GLY A 11 -5.35 -8.92 -9.91
N PHE A 12 -5.91 -8.17 -10.86
CA PHE A 12 -5.13 -7.55 -11.93
C PHE A 12 -4.16 -6.49 -11.40
N ALA A 13 -4.54 -5.71 -10.39
CA ALA A 13 -3.65 -4.75 -9.76
C ALA A 13 -2.43 -5.45 -9.13
N PHE A 14 -2.65 -6.54 -8.39
CA PHE A 14 -1.55 -7.35 -7.83
C PHE A 14 -0.69 -8.00 -8.91
N LEU A 15 -1.28 -8.48 -10.00
CA LEU A 15 -0.53 -9.04 -11.13
C LEU A 15 0.39 -7.99 -11.77
N ALA A 16 -0.15 -6.80 -12.06
CA ALA A 16 0.62 -5.71 -12.66
C ALA A 16 1.76 -5.24 -11.73
N LEU A 17 1.48 -5.09 -10.43
CA LEU A 17 2.50 -4.80 -9.41
C LEU A 17 3.55 -5.89 -9.33
N GLY A 18 3.16 -7.17 -9.32
CA GLY A 18 4.08 -8.30 -9.30
C GLY A 18 5.00 -8.35 -10.51
N LEU A 19 4.46 -8.11 -11.71
CA LEU A 19 5.26 -8.01 -12.95
C LEU A 19 6.22 -6.82 -12.93
N TRP A 20 5.79 -5.68 -12.41
CA TRP A 20 6.65 -4.49 -12.23
C TRP A 20 7.83 -4.79 -11.30
N HIS A 21 7.58 -5.44 -10.17
CA HIS A 21 8.62 -5.88 -9.23
C HIS A 21 9.57 -6.88 -9.87
N LEU A 22 9.04 -7.92 -10.51
CA LEU A 22 9.84 -8.95 -11.17
C LEU A 22 10.77 -8.34 -12.23
N PHE A 23 10.24 -7.49 -13.10
CA PHE A 23 11.04 -6.79 -14.10
C PHE A 23 12.14 -5.93 -13.46
N SER A 24 11.81 -5.20 -12.40
CA SER A 24 12.76 -4.33 -11.70
C SER A 24 13.90 -5.13 -11.04
N HIS A 25 13.57 -6.28 -10.44
CA HIS A 25 14.56 -7.20 -9.87
C HIS A 25 15.47 -7.80 -10.94
N ILE A 26 14.91 -8.30 -12.04
CA ILE A 26 15.70 -8.84 -13.17
C ILE A 26 16.65 -7.78 -13.71
N LYS A 27 16.15 -6.55 -13.91
CA LYS A 27 16.96 -5.43 -14.41
C LYS A 27 18.12 -5.10 -13.47
N LEU A 28 17.85 -4.97 -12.16
CA LEU A 28 18.90 -4.66 -11.17
C LEU A 28 19.93 -5.78 -11.08
N HIS A 29 19.49 -7.04 -11.09
CA HIS A 29 20.37 -8.19 -11.05
C HIS A 29 21.24 -8.28 -12.32
N ALA A 30 20.68 -8.03 -13.49
CA ALA A 30 21.42 -8.02 -14.75
C ALA A 30 22.47 -6.88 -14.81
N GLN A 31 22.20 -5.74 -14.16
CA GLN A 31 23.13 -4.61 -14.12
C GLN A 31 24.27 -4.80 -13.11
N GLN A 32 23.96 -5.34 -11.93
CA GLN A 32 24.90 -5.46 -10.82
C GLN A 32 24.73 -6.81 -10.09
N PRO A 33 25.11 -7.93 -10.71
CA PRO A 33 24.83 -9.27 -10.17
C PRO A 33 25.51 -9.50 -8.81
N ASN A 34 26.70 -8.94 -8.61
CA ASN A 34 27.50 -9.12 -7.38
C ASN A 34 27.17 -8.13 -6.25
N SER A 35 26.39 -7.08 -6.54
CA SER A 35 26.00 -6.04 -5.56
C SER A 35 24.48 -5.87 -5.48
N TYR A 36 23.75 -6.90 -5.89
CA TYR A 36 22.31 -6.87 -5.95
C TYR A 36 21.73 -6.69 -4.54
N ARG A 37 20.89 -5.67 -4.37
CA ARG A 37 20.12 -5.43 -3.16
C ARG A 37 18.64 -5.39 -3.50
N SER A 38 17.86 -6.26 -2.88
CA SER A 38 16.40 -6.23 -3.01
C SER A 38 15.85 -4.99 -2.33
N SER A 39 14.97 -4.27 -3.02
CA SER A 39 14.21 -3.15 -2.47
C SER A 39 12.74 -3.54 -2.44
N PRO A 40 11.98 -3.17 -1.40
CA PRO A 40 10.55 -3.44 -1.33
C PRO A 40 9.70 -2.48 -2.17
N TRP A 41 10.30 -1.48 -2.83
CA TRP A 41 9.66 -0.66 -3.87
C TRP A 41 10.67 -0.24 -4.93
N PHE A 42 10.20 0.06 -6.15
CA PHE A 42 11.04 0.48 -7.26
C PHE A 42 10.66 1.87 -7.80
N PRO A 43 11.61 2.82 -7.87
CA PRO A 43 11.33 4.13 -8.45
C PRO A 43 11.18 4.03 -9.97
N THR A 44 10.23 4.77 -10.53
CA THR A 44 10.10 4.94 -11.99
C THR A 44 10.95 6.13 -12.47
N SER A 45 11.26 6.19 -13.76
CA SER A 45 12.02 7.31 -14.35
C SER A 45 11.29 8.65 -14.26
N LYS A 46 9.95 8.63 -14.15
CA LYS A 46 9.11 9.83 -14.08
C LYS A 46 8.73 10.22 -12.65
N SER A 47 8.62 9.25 -11.75
CA SER A 47 8.30 9.49 -10.34
C SER A 47 8.92 8.43 -9.43
N ARG A 48 9.76 8.89 -8.50
CA ARG A 48 10.39 8.07 -7.46
C ARG A 48 9.36 7.43 -6.50
N TYR A 49 8.19 8.04 -6.37
CA TYR A 49 7.20 7.73 -5.33
C TYR A 49 5.88 7.19 -5.86
N LEU A 50 5.76 6.94 -7.17
CA LEU A 50 4.50 6.51 -7.80
C LEU A 50 3.91 5.29 -7.11
N GLU A 51 4.73 4.25 -6.91
CA GLU A 51 4.30 3.01 -6.28
C GLU A 51 3.77 3.23 -4.86
N LEU A 52 4.45 4.05 -4.06
CA LEU A 52 4.01 4.40 -2.71
C LEU A 52 2.68 5.16 -2.71
N PHE A 53 2.49 6.07 -3.67
CA PHE A 53 1.22 6.78 -3.83
C PHE A 53 0.09 5.84 -4.22
N LEU A 54 0.35 4.87 -5.10
CA LEU A 54 -0.63 3.84 -5.45
C LEU A 54 -1.00 2.96 -4.26
N ILE A 55 -0.02 2.56 -3.44
CA ILE A 55 -0.26 1.80 -2.20
C ILE A 55 -1.12 2.61 -1.23
N MET A 56 -0.79 3.90 -1.01
CA MET A 56 -1.58 4.77 -0.14
C MET A 56 -3.03 4.94 -0.67
N LEU A 57 -3.20 5.20 -1.96
CA LEU A 57 -4.52 5.37 -2.57
C LEU A 57 -5.35 4.07 -2.46
N ALA A 58 -4.77 2.93 -2.85
CA ALA A 58 -5.45 1.65 -2.81
C ALA A 58 -5.83 1.23 -1.39
N SER A 59 -4.92 1.46 -0.42
CA SER A 59 -5.19 1.18 1.00
C SER A 59 -6.32 2.05 1.54
N SER A 60 -6.33 3.35 1.21
CA SER A 60 -7.42 4.25 1.61
C SER A 60 -8.75 3.83 0.99
N LEU A 61 -8.78 3.50 -0.30
CA LEU A 61 -9.99 3.02 -0.97
C LEU A 61 -10.49 1.72 -0.34
N SER A 62 -9.59 0.79 -0.01
CA SER A 62 -9.92 -0.47 0.67
C SER A 62 -10.59 -0.22 2.03
N VAL A 63 -9.99 0.63 2.87
CA VAL A 63 -10.58 1.02 4.17
C VAL A 63 -11.94 1.69 3.99
N SER A 64 -12.08 2.58 3.00
CA SER A 64 -13.36 3.22 2.70
C SER A 64 -14.43 2.23 2.27
N MET A 65 -14.07 1.27 1.42
CA MET A 65 -14.98 0.23 0.95
C MET A 65 -15.43 -0.70 2.06
N GLU A 66 -14.52 -1.12 2.93
CA GLU A 66 -14.81 -2.08 4.00
C GLU A 66 -15.58 -1.46 5.18
N LEU A 67 -15.27 -0.22 5.60
CA LEU A 67 -15.90 0.39 6.78
C LEU A 67 -17.13 1.25 6.49
N PHE A 68 -17.24 1.84 5.29
CA PHE A 68 -18.24 2.89 5.03
C PHE A 68 -19.14 2.60 3.82
N ILE A 69 -18.62 1.99 2.75
CA ILE A 69 -19.40 1.83 1.51
C ILE A 69 -20.04 0.44 1.41
N GLY A 70 -19.33 -0.60 1.84
CA GLY A 70 -19.76 -2.00 1.78
C GLY A 70 -20.84 -2.42 2.79
N PRO A 71 -20.81 -1.95 4.05
CA PRO A 71 -21.87 -2.26 5.02
C PRO A 71 -23.23 -1.69 4.60
N GLU A 72 -24.33 -2.43 4.80
CA GLU A 72 -25.68 -2.02 4.38
C GLU A 72 -26.16 -0.71 5.04
N SER A 73 -25.70 -0.44 6.25
CA SER A 73 -26.00 0.79 7.00
C SER A 73 -25.07 1.95 6.63
N HIS A 74 -24.11 1.73 5.73
CA HIS A 74 -23.02 2.67 5.40
C HIS A 74 -22.22 3.17 6.63
N GLN A 75 -22.26 2.42 7.72
CA GLN A 75 -21.49 2.67 8.93
C GLN A 75 -20.98 1.36 9.53
N PRO A 76 -19.82 1.37 10.20
CA PRO A 76 -19.22 0.14 10.71
C PRO A 76 -19.86 -0.37 12.01
N PHE A 77 -20.63 0.48 12.71
CA PHE A 77 -21.21 0.20 14.04
C PHE A 77 -22.72 -0.09 13.96
N ASP A 78 -23.20 -0.88 14.92
CA ASP A 78 -24.63 -1.04 15.17
C ASP A 78 -25.22 0.22 15.85
N SER A 79 -26.54 0.25 15.95
CA SER A 79 -27.32 1.28 16.64
C SER A 79 -26.97 1.46 18.13
N ASP A 80 -26.41 0.43 18.77
CA ASP A 80 -25.91 0.48 20.16
C ASP A 80 -24.41 0.84 20.26
N GLY A 81 -23.75 1.13 19.13
CA GLY A 81 -22.33 1.47 19.04
C GLY A 81 -21.39 0.26 19.10
N THR A 82 -21.90 -0.96 19.19
CA THR A 82 -21.06 -2.17 19.12
C THR A 82 -20.62 -2.47 17.69
N ILE A 83 -19.57 -3.29 17.54
CA ILE A 83 -19.17 -3.81 16.23
C ILE A 83 -19.98 -5.09 16.00
N PRO A 84 -20.88 -5.12 15.00
CA PRO A 84 -21.62 -6.33 14.66
C PRO A 84 -20.67 -7.47 14.31
N SER A 85 -20.96 -8.68 14.75
CA SER A 85 -20.11 -9.85 14.46
C SER A 85 -19.96 -10.11 12.95
N ASN A 86 -20.98 -9.78 12.16
CA ASN A 86 -20.97 -9.83 10.70
C ASN A 86 -20.13 -8.71 10.05
N HIS A 87 -19.64 -7.72 10.81
CA HIS A 87 -18.74 -6.67 10.35
C HIS A 87 -17.28 -6.89 10.77
N LEU A 88 -17.01 -7.90 11.61
CA LEU A 88 -15.67 -8.15 12.15
C LEU A 88 -14.64 -8.37 11.04
N HIS A 89 -15.01 -9.11 10.00
CA HIS A 89 -14.15 -9.35 8.85
C HIS A 89 -13.78 -8.06 8.08
N ASN A 90 -14.68 -7.08 8.01
CA ASN A 90 -14.41 -5.79 7.36
C ASN A 90 -13.38 -4.98 8.18
N PHE A 91 -13.46 -5.06 9.51
CA PHE A 91 -12.45 -4.48 10.40
C PHE A 91 -11.09 -5.16 10.26
N GLU A 92 -11.05 -6.49 10.16
CA GLU A 92 -9.83 -7.25 9.89
C GLU A 92 -9.19 -6.80 8.56
N HIS A 93 -9.96 -6.76 7.47
CA HIS A 93 -9.51 -6.29 6.16
C HIS A 93 -9.01 -4.83 6.18
N SER A 94 -9.72 -3.97 6.92
CA SER A 94 -9.34 -2.58 7.10
C SER A 94 -8.05 -2.43 7.88
N SER A 95 -7.83 -3.23 8.92
CA SER A 95 -6.60 -3.20 9.72
C SER A 95 -5.36 -3.60 8.90
N ILE A 96 -5.52 -4.59 8.02
CA ILE A 96 -4.48 -5.00 7.06
C ILE A 96 -4.17 -3.83 6.11
N SER A 97 -5.21 -3.20 5.56
CA SER A 97 -5.06 -2.06 4.64
C SER A 97 -4.38 -0.86 5.31
N ILE A 98 -4.72 -0.56 6.57
CA ILE A 98 -4.07 0.50 7.36
C ILE A 98 -2.58 0.20 7.56
N THR A 99 -2.21 -1.07 7.76
CA THR A 99 -0.80 -1.47 7.90
C THR A 99 0.00 -1.14 6.62
N PHE A 100 -0.55 -1.42 5.44
CA PHE A 100 0.07 -1.03 4.16
C PHE A 100 0.17 0.48 3.98
N PHE A 101 -0.86 1.23 4.41
CA PHE A 101 -0.84 2.68 4.38
C PHE A 101 0.27 3.26 5.27
N VAL A 102 0.36 2.80 6.53
CA VAL A 102 1.41 3.22 7.48
C VAL A 102 2.80 2.89 6.94
N TYR A 103 2.97 1.71 6.35
CA TYR A 103 4.21 1.31 5.68
C TYR A 103 4.63 2.32 4.60
N ALA A 104 3.71 2.67 3.69
CA ALA A 104 4.00 3.59 2.59
C ALA A 104 4.30 5.03 3.09
N VAL A 105 3.57 5.49 4.12
CA VAL A 105 3.82 6.79 4.76
C VAL A 105 5.18 6.84 5.46
N SER A 106 5.51 5.81 6.25
CA SER A 106 6.79 5.70 6.94
C SER A 106 7.95 5.79 5.97
N TRP A 107 7.81 5.12 4.84
CA TRP A 107 8.82 5.14 3.80
C TRP A 107 8.94 6.50 3.11
N ARG A 108 7.82 7.17 2.81
CA ARG A 108 7.80 8.54 2.28
C ARG A 108 8.50 9.54 3.21
N VAL A 109 8.26 9.43 4.52
CA VAL A 109 8.89 10.29 5.54
C VAL A 109 10.39 9.99 5.63
N SER A 110 10.79 8.72 5.72
CA SER A 110 12.19 8.31 5.81
C SER A 110 13.03 8.83 4.64
N LEU A 111 12.51 8.77 3.41
CA LEU A 111 13.21 9.30 2.24
C LEU A 111 13.38 10.82 2.23
N ARG A 112 12.45 11.55 2.84
CA ARG A 112 12.57 13.01 2.99
C ARG A 112 13.70 13.35 3.95
N SER A 113 13.80 12.63 5.06
CA SER A 113 14.83 12.82 6.08
C SER A 113 16.24 12.53 5.55
N ALA A 114 16.40 11.53 4.67
CA ALA A 114 17.69 11.20 4.04
C ALA A 114 18.19 12.25 3.02
N THR A 115 17.35 13.21 2.63
CA THR A 115 17.70 14.29 1.70
C THR A 115 17.91 15.65 2.37
N LEU A 116 17.74 15.75 3.70
CA LEU A 116 18.02 16.97 4.43
C LEU A 116 19.54 17.15 4.59
N PRO A 117 20.09 18.36 4.38
CA PRO A 117 21.49 18.63 4.65
C PRO A 117 21.79 18.41 6.14
N LEU A 118 22.94 17.78 6.42
CA LEU A 118 23.40 17.61 7.80
C LEU A 118 23.63 18.98 8.44
N PRO A 119 23.37 19.12 9.75
CA PRO A 119 23.63 20.36 10.46
C PRO A 119 25.13 20.73 10.36
N PRO A 120 25.47 22.03 10.26
CA PRO A 120 26.84 22.51 10.04
C PRO A 120 27.81 22.22 11.21
N SER A 121 27.36 21.59 12.29
CA SER A 121 28.19 21.22 13.44
C SER A 121 28.99 19.92 13.26
N LEU A 122 28.94 19.30 12.07
CA LEU A 122 29.59 18.01 11.77
C LEU A 122 30.37 18.01 10.44
N SER A 123 30.74 19.18 9.90
CA SER A 123 31.58 19.33 8.70
C SER A 123 32.98 19.79 9.02
#